data_AF-A0A8J3QUS4-F1
#
_entry.id   AF-A0A8J3QUS4-F1
#
_cell.length_a   1.000
_cell.length_b   1.000
_cell.length_c   1.000
_cell.angle_alpha   90.00
_cell.angle_beta   90.00
_cell.angle_gamma   90.00
#
_symmetry.space_group_name_H-M   'P 1'
#
loop_
_entity.id
_entity.type
_entity.pdbx_description
1 polymer ?
#
loop_
_entity_poly.entity_id
_entity_poly.type
_entity_poly.pdbx_seq_one_letter_code
_entity_poly.pdbx_strand_id
1 'polypeptide(L)'
;MSTIDCVDCPRDTTTQDGVLRCGDCVALTHSQCTGCDAWYPIGDGCDRCIDCDHCDRPTHPDEITTTARGDDVCRLCRGRHYWQCAECDEFNSDDDGHCANGCQSECDCEDCRADRLGDLIHEYDYKPWPVFHGTGPLFLGMELEIHTSEHRDLDDCADTALEHLGTLGYLKEDGSIGDGFEIVTHPMSYTWAMANFPWPMLDELRDIGCYTSARTGLHVHVSRDGFDCPSHTYRWMKFVYRNRSQVTRLARRESQQWAAFTDEDRRAVKHYAKGAAGNRYTAINTGNEATFELRVFASSLHADEVAAALGLAAASVEYTRHLTVPVIAHGGWTWAAFADWVDTQPQYAVLRAQMEVLACAC
;
A
#
# COMPACT_ATOMS: atom_id res chain seq x y z
N MET A 1 73.54 19.56 0.44
CA MET A 1 72.12 19.82 0.73
C MET A 1 71.86 21.25 0.29
N SER A 2 71.24 21.46 -0.88
CA SER A 2 70.81 22.80 -1.29
C SER A 2 69.83 23.32 -0.25
N THR A 3 70.14 24.46 0.35
CA THR A 3 69.16 25.26 1.10
C THR A 3 68.11 25.72 0.10
N ILE A 4 66.91 25.17 0.18
CA ILE A 4 65.78 25.61 -0.65
C ILE A 4 65.45 27.04 -0.20
N ASP A 5 65.73 28.02 -1.06
CA ASP A 5 65.43 29.42 -0.78
C ASP A 5 63.97 29.71 -1.16
N CYS A 6 63.08 29.58 -0.18
CA CYS A 6 61.63 29.73 -0.37
C CYS A 6 61.17 31.19 -0.56
N VAL A 7 62.09 32.16 -0.61
CA VAL A 7 61.76 33.60 -0.71
C VAL A 7 61.34 33.99 -2.14
N ASP A 8 61.98 33.43 -3.17
CA ASP A 8 61.81 33.82 -4.59
C ASP A 8 61.07 32.76 -5.45
N CYS A 9 60.40 31.80 -4.81
CA CYS A 9 59.77 30.67 -5.50
C CYS A 9 58.36 31.03 -6.06
N PRO A 10 57.95 30.51 -7.24
CA PRO A 10 56.64 30.78 -7.83
C PRO A 10 55.50 30.34 -6.91
N ARG A 11 54.61 31.25 -6.51
CA ARG A 11 53.54 30.94 -5.56
C ARG A 11 52.33 30.31 -6.26
N ASP A 12 52.49 29.07 -6.71
CA ASP A 12 51.53 28.33 -7.55
C ASP A 12 50.65 27.34 -6.78
N THR A 13 51.00 27.02 -5.53
CA THR A 13 50.27 26.07 -4.70
C THR A 13 49.44 26.81 -3.66
N THR A 14 48.13 26.58 -3.70
CA THR A 14 47.17 27.16 -2.75
C THR A 14 46.96 26.20 -1.57
N THR A 15 47.17 26.67 -0.35
CA THR A 15 46.90 25.90 0.87
C THR A 15 45.55 26.29 1.48
N GLN A 16 45.01 25.43 2.35
CA GLN A 16 43.65 25.60 2.87
C GLN A 16 43.50 26.72 3.91
N ASP A 17 44.61 27.20 4.48
CA ASP A 17 44.71 28.40 5.33
C ASP A 17 44.92 29.71 4.52
N GLY A 18 44.90 29.63 3.19
CA GLY A 18 45.00 30.78 2.28
C GLY A 18 46.43 31.23 1.99
N VAL A 19 47.45 30.46 2.37
CA VAL A 19 48.84 30.75 2.06
C VAL A 19 49.18 30.24 0.65
N LEU A 20 49.86 31.08 -0.13
CA LEU A 20 50.37 30.69 -1.44
C LEU A 20 51.87 30.40 -1.33
N ARG A 21 52.27 29.17 -1.67
CA ARG A 21 53.66 28.68 -1.66
C ARG A 21 53.97 28.01 -3.00
N CYS A 22 55.24 27.72 -3.25
CA CYS A 22 55.61 26.85 -4.36
C CYS A 22 55.59 25.39 -3.95
N GLY A 23 55.45 24.48 -4.91
CA GLY A 23 55.36 23.03 -4.67
C GLY A 23 56.50 22.43 -3.83
N ASP A 24 57.72 22.95 -3.93
CA ASP A 24 58.85 22.45 -3.12
C ASP A 24 58.85 22.98 -1.67
N CYS A 25 58.24 24.14 -1.44
CA CYS A 25 58.23 24.82 -0.14
C CYS A 25 56.97 24.55 0.68
N VAL A 26 55.86 24.18 0.03
CA VAL A 26 54.61 23.85 0.72
C VAL A 26 54.81 22.64 1.64
N ALA A 27 55.57 21.63 1.21
CA ALA A 27 55.86 20.42 1.98
C ALA A 27 56.69 20.65 3.27
N LEU A 28 57.29 21.84 3.46
CA LEU A 28 58.02 22.19 4.69
C LEU A 28 57.10 22.64 5.83
N THR A 29 55.89 23.06 5.49
CA THR A 29 54.94 23.67 6.45
C THR A 29 53.56 23.03 6.39
N HIS A 30 53.25 22.31 5.31
CA HIS A 30 51.98 21.68 5.05
C HIS A 30 52.17 20.22 4.64
N SER A 31 51.22 19.36 5.00
CA SER A 31 51.09 18.01 4.46
C SER A 31 49.94 17.95 3.46
N GLN A 32 50.13 17.21 2.38
CA GLN A 32 49.08 16.93 1.43
C GLN A 32 48.14 15.86 1.99
N CYS A 33 46.83 16.12 1.96
CA CYS A 33 45.85 15.14 2.37
C CYS A 33 45.69 14.07 1.28
N THR A 34 45.95 12.81 1.62
CA THR A 34 45.90 11.68 0.67
C THR A 34 44.53 11.48 0.00
N GLY A 35 43.45 11.98 0.60
CA GLY A 35 42.08 11.80 0.12
C GLY A 35 41.51 12.93 -0.75
N CYS A 36 42.02 14.15 -0.60
CA CYS A 36 41.53 15.33 -1.34
C CYS A 36 42.64 16.18 -1.96
N ASP A 37 43.88 15.70 -1.98
CA ASP A 37 45.08 16.35 -2.53
C ASP A 37 45.35 17.79 -2.05
N ALA A 38 44.61 18.23 -1.02
CA ALA A 38 44.66 19.55 -0.44
C ALA A 38 45.80 19.69 0.59
N TRP A 39 46.43 20.86 0.63
CA TRP A 39 47.55 21.15 1.53
C TRP A 39 47.06 21.80 2.83
N TYR A 40 47.29 21.13 3.96
CA TYR A 40 46.96 21.60 5.32
C TYR A 40 48.22 21.82 6.15
N PRO A 41 48.23 22.80 7.08
CA PRO A 41 49.34 22.98 7.99
C PRO A 41 49.70 21.66 8.69
N ILE A 42 51.00 21.40 8.86
CA ILE A 42 51.45 20.18 9.53
C ILE A 42 50.90 20.17 10.96
N GLY A 43 50.04 19.20 11.27
CA GLY A 43 49.37 19.05 12.56
C GLY A 43 47.86 19.33 12.54
N ASP A 44 47.35 19.92 11.46
CA ASP A 44 45.91 20.13 11.25
C ASP A 44 45.25 18.93 10.56
N GLY A 45 43.94 18.74 10.82
CA GLY A 45 43.12 17.72 10.19
C GLY A 45 42.70 18.10 8.76
N CYS A 46 42.29 17.12 7.95
CA CYS A 46 41.82 17.34 6.58
C CYS A 46 40.37 17.88 6.57
N ASP A 47 40.13 19.05 7.15
CA ASP A 47 38.79 19.55 7.48
C ASP A 47 37.85 19.82 6.29
N ARG A 48 38.35 19.81 5.04
CA ARG A 48 37.51 19.91 3.81
C ARG A 48 37.33 18.60 3.06
N CYS A 49 37.97 17.52 3.49
CA CYS A 49 37.60 16.19 3.01
C CYS A 49 36.29 15.78 3.70
N ILE A 50 35.45 15.03 2.99
CA ILE A 50 34.25 14.40 3.56
C ILE A 50 34.58 12.93 3.79
N ASP A 51 34.27 12.41 4.97
CA ASP A 51 34.45 10.99 5.25
C ASP A 51 33.34 10.19 4.55
N CYS A 52 33.73 9.19 3.78
CA CYS A 52 32.77 8.31 3.12
C CYS A 52 32.08 7.42 4.17
N ASP A 53 30.75 7.54 4.31
CA ASP A 53 29.95 6.85 5.34
C ASP A 53 30.02 5.32 5.25
N HIS A 54 30.43 4.77 4.10
CA HIS A 54 30.60 3.32 3.92
C HIS A 54 32.00 2.82 4.32
N CYS A 55 33.06 3.60 4.11
CA CYS A 55 34.43 3.09 4.24
C CYS A 55 35.36 3.92 5.14
N ASP A 56 34.82 4.98 5.77
CA ASP A 56 35.50 5.91 6.66
C ASP A 56 36.76 6.55 6.05
N ARG A 57 36.83 6.61 4.72
CA ARG A 57 37.96 7.23 4.01
C ARG A 57 37.69 8.71 3.75
N PRO A 58 38.61 9.61 4.14
CA PRO A 58 38.54 11.00 3.73
C PRO A 58 38.61 11.09 2.21
N THR A 59 37.64 11.76 1.60
CA THR A 59 37.46 11.84 0.15
C THR A 59 37.25 13.28 -0.29
N HIS A 60 37.73 13.64 -1.47
CA HIS A 60 37.45 14.94 -2.07
C HIS A 60 35.94 15.13 -2.29
N PRO A 61 35.35 16.31 -1.96
CA PRO A 61 33.93 16.55 -2.17
C PRO A 61 33.43 16.28 -3.60
N ASP A 62 34.24 16.56 -4.63
CA ASP A 62 33.91 16.25 -6.03
C ASP A 62 33.81 14.75 -6.36
N GLU A 63 34.30 13.88 -5.46
CA GLU A 63 34.21 12.42 -5.59
C GLU A 63 33.17 11.79 -4.65
N ILE A 64 32.44 12.62 -3.91
CA ILE A 64 31.32 12.22 -3.06
C ILE A 64 30.02 12.22 -3.86
N THR A 65 29.14 11.29 -3.53
CA THR A 65 27.75 11.27 -3.97
C THR A 65 26.89 11.07 -2.74
N THR A 66 25.93 11.97 -2.52
CA THR A 66 24.92 11.81 -1.47
C THR A 66 23.86 10.83 -1.97
N THR A 67 23.55 9.80 -1.18
CA THR A 67 22.57 8.76 -1.51
C THR A 67 21.13 9.23 -1.22
N ALA A 68 20.14 8.43 -1.64
CA ALA A 68 18.73 8.66 -1.34
C ALA A 68 18.43 8.72 0.18
N ARG A 69 19.26 8.07 1.01
CA ARG A 69 19.14 8.09 2.47
C ARG A 69 19.94 9.23 3.13
N GLY A 70 20.69 9.99 2.34
CA GLY A 70 21.52 11.10 2.81
C GLY A 70 22.93 10.69 3.24
N ASP A 71 23.38 9.49 2.88
CA ASP A 71 24.77 9.06 3.15
C ASP A 71 25.71 9.63 2.10
N ASP A 72 26.88 10.12 2.50
CA ASP A 72 27.90 10.63 1.61
C ASP A 72 28.91 9.52 1.26
N VAL A 73 28.90 9.06 0.01
CA VAL A 73 29.73 7.90 -0.41
C VAL A 73 30.72 8.26 -1.51
N CYS A 74 31.94 7.74 -1.39
CA CYS A 74 32.97 7.94 -2.40
C CYS A 74 32.65 7.19 -3.70
N ARG A 75 33.17 7.70 -4.83
CA ARG A 75 33.01 7.10 -6.17
C ARG A 75 33.30 5.58 -6.21
N LEU A 76 34.27 5.09 -5.45
CA LEU A 76 34.62 3.66 -5.41
C LEU A 76 33.56 2.82 -4.70
N CYS A 77 33.06 3.27 -3.55
CA CYS A 77 31.98 2.58 -2.84
C CYS A 77 30.68 2.65 -3.64
N ARG A 78 30.35 3.83 -4.17
CA ARG A 78 29.20 4.04 -5.05
C ARG A 78 29.17 3.07 -6.23
N GLY A 79 30.32 2.76 -6.83
CA GLY A 79 30.40 1.85 -7.98
C GLY A 79 30.44 0.36 -7.64
N ARG A 80 30.42 -0.02 -6.35
CA ARG A 80 30.61 -1.41 -5.89
C ARG A 80 29.54 -1.92 -4.94
N HIS A 81 28.87 -1.01 -4.23
CA HIS A 81 27.95 -1.32 -3.13
C HIS A 81 26.64 -0.52 -3.23
N TYR A 82 26.45 0.19 -4.35
CA TYR A 82 25.28 1.02 -4.58
C TYR A 82 24.83 0.90 -6.04
N TRP A 83 23.53 1.11 -6.24
CA TRP A 83 22.88 1.14 -7.54
C TRP A 83 22.12 2.46 -7.72
N GLN A 84 22.00 2.92 -8.97
CA GLN A 84 21.27 4.14 -9.30
C GLN A 84 19.86 3.80 -9.75
N CYS A 85 18.86 4.44 -9.14
CA CYS A 85 17.46 4.25 -9.50
C CYS A 85 17.16 4.91 -10.84
N ALA A 86 16.57 4.17 -11.79
CA ALA A 86 16.21 4.71 -13.10
C ALA A 86 15.01 5.68 -13.10
N GLU A 87 14.22 5.70 -12.02
CA GLU A 87 13.04 6.56 -11.90
C GLU A 87 13.35 7.91 -11.24
N CYS A 88 14.18 7.91 -10.18
CA CYS A 88 14.52 9.12 -9.43
C CYS A 88 15.96 9.56 -9.57
N ASP A 89 16.80 8.83 -10.32
CA ASP A 89 18.24 9.07 -10.51
C ASP A 89 19.08 9.05 -9.21
N GLU A 90 18.49 8.74 -8.06
CA GLU A 90 19.18 8.67 -6.77
C GLU A 90 19.90 7.32 -6.55
N PHE A 91 20.98 7.35 -5.77
CA PHE A 91 21.76 6.16 -5.41
C PHE A 91 21.23 5.48 -4.14
N ASN A 92 21.14 4.15 -4.15
CA ASN A 92 20.65 3.33 -3.03
C ASN A 92 21.66 2.22 -2.73
N SER A 93 21.71 1.75 -1.48
CA SER A 93 22.61 0.66 -1.11
C SER A 93 22.18 -0.65 -1.76
N ASP A 94 23.13 -1.49 -2.15
CA ASP A 94 22.85 -2.85 -2.60
C ASP A 94 22.18 -3.68 -1.48
N ASP A 95 22.47 -3.36 -0.21
CA ASP A 95 21.89 -4.04 0.97
C ASP A 95 20.46 -3.59 1.28
N ASP A 96 19.98 -2.47 0.71
CA ASP A 96 18.63 -1.94 1.00
C ASP A 96 17.52 -2.77 0.35
N GLY A 97 17.81 -3.46 -0.77
CA GLY A 97 16.84 -4.26 -1.53
C GLY A 97 15.70 -3.48 -2.21
N HIS A 98 15.55 -2.18 -1.96
CA HIS A 98 14.53 -1.31 -2.56
C HIS A 98 14.99 0.14 -2.63
N CYS A 99 14.35 0.96 -3.48
CA CYS A 99 14.63 2.39 -3.55
C CYS A 99 14.11 3.10 -2.28
N ALA A 100 14.95 3.87 -1.60
CA ALA A 100 14.57 4.61 -0.40
C ALA A 100 13.48 5.68 -0.67
N ASN A 101 13.34 6.12 -1.91
CA ASN A 101 12.26 7.02 -2.35
C ASN A 101 10.96 6.28 -2.72
N GLY A 102 10.89 4.96 -2.53
CA GLY A 102 9.72 4.15 -2.86
C GLY A 102 9.48 3.99 -4.37
N CYS A 103 10.49 4.25 -5.20
CA CYS A 103 10.43 4.01 -6.64
C CYS A 103 10.39 2.50 -6.94
N GLN A 104 9.64 2.11 -7.96
CA GLN A 104 9.45 0.70 -8.35
C GLN A 104 10.56 0.19 -9.26
N SER A 105 11.78 0.75 -9.15
CA SER A 105 12.78 0.63 -10.21
C SER A 105 13.02 -0.81 -10.63
N GLU A 106 12.80 -1.07 -11.91
CA GLU A 106 13.09 -2.32 -12.58
C GLU A 106 14.60 -2.63 -12.51
N CYS A 107 15.04 -3.38 -11.48
CA CYS A 107 16.32 -4.09 -11.53
C CYS A 107 16.21 -5.20 -12.58
N ASP A 108 16.78 -4.97 -13.77
CA ASP A 108 16.79 -5.94 -14.87
C ASP A 108 18.10 -6.76 -14.91
N CYS A 109 18.55 -7.30 -13.77
CA CYS A 109 19.62 -8.30 -13.74
C CYS A 109 19.03 -9.72 -13.55
N GLU A 110 19.66 -10.73 -14.15
CA GLU A 110 19.18 -12.12 -14.13
C GLU A 110 19.07 -12.71 -12.71
N ASP A 111 19.89 -12.24 -11.75
CA ASP A 111 19.80 -12.64 -10.35
C ASP A 111 18.61 -11.98 -9.61
N CYS A 112 18.27 -10.71 -9.93
CA CYS A 112 17.07 -10.03 -9.41
C CYS A 112 15.75 -10.71 -9.86
N ARG A 113 15.72 -11.35 -11.03
CA ARG A 113 14.53 -12.10 -11.50
C ARG A 113 14.33 -13.41 -10.74
N ALA A 114 15.40 -14.01 -10.22
CA ALA A 114 15.33 -15.21 -9.41
C ALA A 114 14.96 -14.91 -7.95
N ASP A 115 15.39 -13.76 -7.40
CA ASP A 115 14.98 -13.28 -6.06
C ASP A 115 13.58 -12.62 -6.04
N ARG A 116 13.08 -12.11 -7.20
CA ARG A 116 11.68 -11.63 -7.35
C ARG A 116 10.62 -12.71 -7.18
N LEU A 117 10.99 -13.99 -7.31
CA LEU A 117 10.10 -15.11 -7.03
C LEU A 117 9.82 -15.26 -5.51
N GLY A 118 10.54 -14.55 -4.65
CA GLY A 118 10.33 -14.53 -3.21
C GLY A 118 9.23 -13.58 -2.71
N ASP A 119 8.85 -12.55 -3.46
CA ASP A 119 8.05 -11.41 -2.92
C ASP A 119 6.86 -10.98 -3.82
N LEU A 120 6.31 -11.86 -4.67
CA LEU A 120 5.04 -11.56 -5.38
C LEU A 120 3.87 -11.36 -4.39
N ILE A 121 3.94 -12.07 -3.26
CA ILE A 121 2.94 -12.09 -2.21
C ILE A 121 3.62 -11.58 -0.94
N HIS A 122 3.17 -10.45 -0.43
CA HIS A 122 3.75 -9.85 0.77
C HIS A 122 3.28 -10.54 2.05
N GLU A 123 3.98 -10.33 3.17
CA GLU A 123 3.54 -10.78 4.48
C GLU A 123 2.15 -10.21 4.86
N TYR A 124 1.44 -10.92 5.74
CA TYR A 124 0.05 -10.60 6.12
C TYR A 124 -0.15 -9.19 6.73
N ASP A 125 0.89 -8.56 7.26
CA ASP A 125 0.86 -7.22 7.86
C ASP A 125 1.34 -6.12 6.90
N TYR A 126 1.75 -6.47 5.68
CA TYR A 126 2.13 -5.51 4.65
C TYR A 126 0.99 -4.55 4.34
N LYS A 127 1.28 -3.26 4.49
CA LYS A 127 0.31 -2.18 4.34
C LYS A 127 0.99 -0.90 3.84
N PRO A 128 1.07 -0.69 2.52
CA PRO A 128 1.67 0.50 1.94
C PRO A 128 0.79 1.74 2.20
N TRP A 129 1.35 2.92 1.93
CA TRP A 129 0.58 4.16 1.96
C TRP A 129 -0.54 4.12 0.91
N PRO A 130 -1.79 4.45 1.28
CA PRO A 130 -2.93 4.30 0.37
C PRO A 130 -2.91 5.35 -0.75
N VAL A 131 -3.06 4.88 -1.99
CA VAL A 131 -3.28 5.72 -3.18
C VAL A 131 -4.78 5.81 -3.46
N PHE A 132 -5.37 7.00 -3.47
CA PHE A 132 -6.83 7.13 -3.61
C PHE A 132 -7.24 7.27 -5.08
N HIS A 133 -8.14 6.39 -5.53
CA HIS A 133 -8.62 6.36 -6.91
C HIS A 133 -10.08 6.84 -7.04
N GLY A 134 -10.30 7.84 -7.90
CA GLY A 134 -11.61 8.45 -8.13
C GLY A 134 -11.93 9.62 -7.20
N THR A 135 -13.21 9.86 -6.93
CA THR A 135 -13.66 11.09 -6.25
C THR A 135 -14.59 10.80 -5.09
N GLY A 136 -14.46 11.61 -4.04
CA GLY A 136 -15.42 11.67 -2.95
C GLY A 136 -14.72 11.87 -1.62
N PRO A 137 -15.45 11.63 -0.52
CA PRO A 137 -14.85 11.20 0.74
C PRO A 137 -15.12 9.70 1.01
N LEU A 138 -16.01 9.05 0.24
CA LEU A 138 -16.33 7.62 0.36
C LEU A 138 -15.46 6.81 -0.61
N PHE A 139 -14.51 6.07 -0.04
CA PHE A 139 -13.65 5.14 -0.75
C PHE A 139 -13.84 3.72 -0.19
N LEU A 140 -13.68 2.75 -1.06
CA LEU A 140 -13.74 1.33 -0.79
C LEU A 140 -12.37 0.69 -1.06
N GLY A 141 -11.79 0.04 -0.05
CA GLY A 141 -10.68 -0.90 -0.23
C GLY A 141 -11.24 -2.33 -0.22
N MET A 142 -10.72 -3.18 -1.09
CA MET A 142 -11.13 -4.58 -1.20
C MET A 142 -9.97 -5.49 -0.82
N GLU A 143 -10.26 -6.50 0.01
CA GLU A 143 -9.39 -7.65 0.28
C GLU A 143 -10.16 -8.91 -0.15
N LEU A 144 -9.69 -9.59 -1.19
CA LEU A 144 -10.34 -10.76 -1.79
C LEU A 144 -9.44 -11.99 -1.62
N GLU A 145 -9.85 -12.92 -0.77
CA GLU A 145 -9.11 -14.14 -0.47
C GLU A 145 -9.41 -15.22 -1.53
N ILE A 146 -8.39 -15.82 -2.14
CA ILE A 146 -8.56 -16.92 -3.09
C ILE A 146 -7.63 -18.08 -2.77
N HIS A 147 -8.03 -19.28 -3.18
CA HIS A 147 -7.18 -20.46 -3.18
C HIS A 147 -6.50 -20.67 -4.52
N THR A 148 -5.32 -21.29 -4.47
CA THR A 148 -4.61 -21.80 -5.65
C THR A 148 -4.53 -23.32 -5.58
N SER A 149 -4.44 -24.00 -6.71
CA SER A 149 -4.33 -25.46 -6.71
C SER A 149 -3.01 -25.92 -6.07
N GLU A 150 -2.99 -27.10 -5.44
CA GLU A 150 -1.86 -27.58 -4.61
C GLU A 150 -0.53 -27.82 -5.40
N HIS A 151 -0.50 -27.69 -6.73
CA HIS A 151 0.60 -28.22 -7.56
C HIS A 151 1.07 -27.32 -8.71
N ARG A 152 1.56 -26.11 -8.38
CA ARG A 152 2.36 -25.17 -9.20
C ARG A 152 1.67 -23.93 -9.77
N ASP A 153 0.43 -23.65 -9.38
CA ASP A 153 -0.31 -22.49 -9.93
C ASP A 153 -0.25 -21.24 -9.05
N LEU A 154 0.48 -21.25 -7.91
CA LEU A 154 0.55 -20.08 -7.02
C LEU A 154 1.20 -18.89 -7.72
N ASP A 155 2.40 -19.08 -8.29
CA ASP A 155 3.15 -18.03 -8.97
C ASP A 155 2.39 -17.58 -10.22
N ASP A 156 1.85 -18.50 -11.03
CA ASP A 156 1.05 -18.17 -12.20
C ASP A 156 -0.23 -17.37 -11.83
N CYS A 157 -0.95 -17.76 -10.76
CA CYS A 157 -2.08 -17.00 -10.24
C CYS A 157 -1.65 -15.61 -9.73
N ALA A 158 -0.52 -15.52 -9.02
CA ALA A 158 -0.01 -14.27 -8.46
C ALA A 158 0.45 -13.30 -9.57
N ASP A 159 1.23 -13.78 -10.53
CA ASP A 159 1.68 -13.03 -11.69
C ASP A 159 0.49 -12.53 -12.52
N THR A 160 -0.48 -13.41 -12.79
CA THR A 160 -1.72 -13.03 -13.48
C THR A 160 -2.45 -11.91 -12.73
N ALA A 161 -2.61 -12.04 -11.41
CA ALA A 161 -3.27 -11.01 -10.61
C ALA A 161 -2.50 -9.68 -10.65
N LEU A 162 -1.18 -9.71 -10.50
CA LEU A 162 -0.33 -8.51 -10.49
C LEU A 162 -0.26 -7.83 -11.86
N GLU A 163 -0.23 -8.58 -12.96
CA GLU A 163 -0.25 -8.03 -14.32
C GLU A 163 -1.53 -7.19 -14.56
N HIS A 164 -2.68 -7.69 -14.10
CA HIS A 164 -3.96 -6.98 -14.20
C HIS A 164 -4.09 -5.82 -13.22
N LEU A 165 -3.61 -5.99 -11.98
CA LEU A 165 -3.71 -4.95 -10.94
C LEU A 165 -2.77 -3.77 -11.24
N GLY A 166 -1.57 -4.03 -11.75
CA GLY A 166 -0.51 -3.03 -11.85
C GLY A 166 -0.33 -2.28 -10.53
N THR A 167 -0.43 -0.95 -10.55
CA THR A 167 -0.29 -0.12 -9.34
C THR A 167 -1.58 0.03 -8.53
N LEU A 168 -2.69 -0.63 -8.91
CA LEU A 168 -3.96 -0.51 -8.21
C LEU A 168 -4.00 -1.33 -6.91
N GLY A 169 -3.24 -2.42 -6.86
CA GLY A 169 -3.31 -3.38 -5.77
C GLY A 169 -2.02 -4.17 -5.61
N TYR A 170 -2.04 -5.05 -4.62
CA TYR A 170 -0.91 -5.88 -4.21
C TYR A 170 -1.46 -7.17 -3.58
N LEU A 171 -0.60 -8.18 -3.48
CA LEU A 171 -0.98 -9.48 -2.92
C LEU A 171 -0.40 -9.65 -1.52
N LYS A 172 -1.12 -10.39 -0.66
CA LYS A 172 -0.67 -10.70 0.68
C LYS A 172 -0.92 -12.16 1.05
N GLU A 173 -0.11 -12.68 1.95
CA GLU A 173 -0.41 -13.92 2.65
C GLU A 173 -1.59 -13.70 3.61
N ASP A 174 -2.48 -14.69 3.69
CA ASP A 174 -3.41 -14.82 4.80
C ASP A 174 -3.28 -16.22 5.40
N GLY A 175 -2.81 -16.26 6.65
CA GLY A 175 -2.68 -17.48 7.44
C GLY A 175 -3.99 -18.26 7.64
N SER A 176 -5.15 -17.67 7.30
CA SER A 176 -6.45 -18.32 7.35
C SER A 176 -6.76 -19.21 6.12
N ILE A 177 -6.14 -18.93 4.97
CA ILE A 177 -6.40 -19.57 3.66
C ILE A 177 -5.60 -20.87 3.53
N GLY A 178 -4.30 -20.84 3.85
CA GLY A 178 -3.39 -22.00 3.81
C GLY A 178 -2.76 -22.24 2.44
N ASP A 179 -3.56 -22.36 1.39
CA ASP A 179 -3.14 -22.56 -0.02
C ASP A 179 -3.74 -21.46 -0.91
N GLY A 180 -3.09 -20.29 -0.99
CA GLY A 180 -3.51 -19.16 -1.82
C GLY A 180 -3.04 -17.81 -1.30
N PHE A 181 -3.71 -16.72 -1.72
CA PHE A 181 -3.36 -15.36 -1.35
C PHE A 181 -4.58 -14.43 -1.29
N GLU A 182 -4.38 -13.24 -0.71
CA GLU A 182 -5.33 -12.15 -0.62
C GLU A 182 -4.99 -11.07 -1.64
N ILE A 183 -5.92 -10.77 -2.55
CA ILE A 183 -5.81 -9.64 -3.48
C ILE A 183 -6.31 -8.38 -2.77
N VAL A 184 -5.41 -7.42 -2.54
CA VAL A 184 -5.72 -6.18 -1.85
C VAL A 184 -5.64 -4.99 -2.81
N THR A 185 -6.64 -4.13 -2.75
CA THR A 185 -6.69 -2.90 -3.57
C THR A 185 -6.45 -1.65 -2.74
N HIS A 186 -5.82 -0.67 -3.36
CA HIS A 186 -5.86 0.70 -2.90
C HIS A 186 -7.30 1.26 -2.89
N PRO A 187 -7.62 2.29 -2.07
CA PRO A 187 -8.98 2.77 -1.93
C PRO A 187 -9.55 3.39 -3.21
N MET A 188 -10.74 2.94 -3.62
CA MET A 188 -11.44 3.40 -4.82
C MET A 188 -12.82 3.97 -4.49
N SER A 189 -13.21 5.09 -5.11
CA SER A 189 -14.63 5.44 -5.17
C SER A 189 -15.40 4.38 -5.98
N TYR A 190 -16.65 4.07 -5.62
CA TYR A 190 -17.40 3.00 -6.25
C TYR A 190 -17.54 3.17 -7.78
N THR A 191 -17.83 4.38 -8.26
CA THR A 191 -17.94 4.66 -9.70
C THR A 191 -16.62 4.45 -10.43
N TRP A 192 -15.49 4.77 -9.79
CA TRP A 192 -14.16 4.51 -10.35
C TRP A 192 -13.88 3.00 -10.40
N ALA A 193 -14.18 2.25 -9.33
CA ALA A 193 -14.01 0.79 -9.30
C ALA A 193 -14.81 0.11 -10.41
N MET A 194 -16.08 0.47 -10.58
CA MET A 194 -16.91 -0.10 -11.66
C MET A 194 -16.35 0.16 -13.06
N ALA A 195 -15.65 1.28 -13.26
CA ALA A 195 -15.11 1.66 -14.56
C ALA A 195 -13.67 1.18 -14.82
N ASN A 196 -12.86 0.96 -13.78
CA ASN A 196 -11.41 0.78 -13.93
C ASN A 196 -10.84 -0.44 -13.20
N PHE A 197 -11.57 -1.06 -12.28
CA PHE A 197 -11.11 -2.32 -11.68
C PHE A 197 -10.98 -3.38 -12.79
N PRO A 198 -9.90 -4.19 -12.81
CA PRO A 198 -9.67 -5.18 -13.86
C PRO A 198 -10.60 -6.39 -13.69
N TRP A 199 -11.89 -6.22 -13.95
CA TRP A 199 -12.90 -7.28 -13.82
C TRP A 199 -12.55 -8.58 -14.57
N PRO A 200 -11.94 -8.55 -15.78
CA PRO A 200 -11.52 -9.76 -16.49
C PRO A 200 -10.49 -10.62 -15.74
N MET A 201 -9.70 -10.01 -14.84
CA MET A 201 -8.74 -10.73 -13.99
C MET A 201 -9.41 -11.87 -13.22
N LEU A 202 -10.63 -11.66 -12.72
CA LEU A 202 -11.33 -12.67 -11.93
C LEU A 202 -11.72 -13.89 -12.77
N ASP A 203 -12.13 -13.68 -14.02
CA ASP A 203 -12.43 -14.77 -14.95
C ASP A 203 -11.16 -15.53 -15.33
N GLU A 204 -10.05 -14.82 -15.58
CA GLU A 204 -8.77 -15.43 -15.94
C GLU A 204 -8.18 -16.25 -14.78
N LEU A 205 -8.20 -15.72 -13.55
CA LEU A 205 -7.80 -16.45 -12.35
C LEU A 205 -8.61 -17.74 -12.18
N ARG A 206 -9.93 -17.71 -12.45
CA ARG A 206 -10.75 -18.91 -12.42
C ARG A 206 -10.34 -19.91 -13.51
N ASP A 207 -10.05 -19.43 -14.71
CA ASP A 207 -9.73 -20.26 -15.87
C ASP A 207 -8.36 -20.96 -15.72
N ILE A 208 -7.40 -20.34 -15.02
CA ILE A 208 -6.10 -20.93 -14.69
C ILE A 208 -6.11 -21.80 -13.42
N GLY A 209 -7.28 -21.97 -12.79
CA GLY A 209 -7.47 -22.94 -11.70
C GLY A 209 -7.43 -22.37 -10.29
N CYS A 210 -7.36 -21.04 -10.11
CA CYS A 210 -7.62 -20.45 -8.80
C CYS A 210 -9.12 -20.63 -8.46
N TYR A 211 -9.45 -20.76 -7.17
CA TYR A 211 -10.81 -21.07 -6.73
C TYR A 211 -11.14 -20.45 -5.37
N THR A 212 -12.41 -20.49 -4.97
CA THR A 212 -12.87 -19.97 -3.67
C THR A 212 -13.51 -21.08 -2.86
N SER A 213 -13.46 -21.00 -1.54
CA SER A 213 -14.07 -21.97 -0.63
C SER A 213 -14.91 -21.28 0.47
N ALA A 214 -15.56 -22.06 1.32
CA ALA A 214 -16.24 -21.53 2.50
C ALA A 214 -15.28 -20.88 3.53
N ARG A 215 -13.97 -21.12 3.39
CA ARG A 215 -12.93 -20.52 4.25
C ARG A 215 -12.54 -19.13 3.77
N THR A 216 -12.62 -18.86 2.46
CA THR A 216 -12.24 -17.58 1.86
C THR A 216 -13.34 -16.51 1.97
N GLY A 217 -12.95 -15.29 2.28
CA GLY A 217 -13.80 -14.11 2.39
C GLY A 217 -13.51 -13.01 1.37
N LEU A 218 -14.45 -12.08 1.31
CA LEU A 218 -14.28 -10.77 0.69
C LEU A 218 -14.53 -9.72 1.75
N HIS A 219 -13.50 -8.94 2.08
CA HIS A 219 -13.59 -7.82 3.01
C HIS A 219 -13.64 -6.50 2.24
N VAL A 220 -14.57 -5.63 2.64
CA VAL A 220 -14.71 -4.30 2.04
C VAL A 220 -14.50 -3.24 3.10
N HIS A 221 -13.39 -2.53 3.00
CA HIS A 221 -13.03 -1.39 3.81
C HIS A 221 -13.76 -0.14 3.32
N VAL A 222 -14.62 0.43 4.13
CA VAL A 222 -15.40 1.64 3.88
C VAL A 222 -14.77 2.81 4.64
N SER A 223 -14.32 3.86 3.94
CA SER A 223 -13.70 5.02 4.58
C SER A 223 -14.65 5.69 5.60
N ARG A 224 -14.11 6.04 6.78
CA ARG A 224 -14.88 6.75 7.81
C ARG A 224 -15.29 8.15 7.36
N ASP A 225 -14.47 8.79 6.54
CA ASP A 225 -14.77 10.10 5.94
C ASP A 225 -15.98 10.06 5.00
N GLY A 226 -16.38 8.88 4.54
CA GLY A 226 -17.62 8.71 3.78
C GLY A 226 -18.89 9.06 4.58
N PHE A 227 -18.82 9.18 5.90
CA PHE A 227 -19.97 9.42 6.78
C PHE A 227 -20.00 10.88 7.29
N ASP A 228 -21.10 11.60 7.01
CA ASP A 228 -21.29 13.00 7.48
C ASP A 228 -21.06 13.24 8.97
N CYS A 229 -21.44 12.28 9.82
CA CYS A 229 -21.36 12.39 11.27
C CYS A 229 -21.59 11.02 11.95
N PRO A 230 -21.32 10.90 13.27
CA PRO A 230 -21.64 9.70 14.04
C PRO A 230 -23.08 9.21 13.91
N SER A 231 -24.05 10.11 13.71
CA SER A 231 -25.45 9.70 13.54
C SER A 231 -25.70 9.02 12.19
N HIS A 232 -24.97 9.40 11.14
CA HIS A 232 -24.98 8.70 9.86
C HIS A 232 -24.39 7.29 10.02
N THR A 233 -23.19 7.17 10.60
CA THR A 233 -22.57 5.87 10.90
C THR A 233 -23.49 4.95 11.71
N TYR A 234 -24.17 5.50 12.72
CA TYR A 234 -25.17 4.75 13.49
C TYR A 234 -26.29 4.21 12.61
N ARG A 235 -26.88 5.03 11.73
CA ARG A 235 -27.96 4.61 10.82
C ARG A 235 -27.51 3.51 9.87
N TRP A 236 -26.30 3.62 9.33
CA TRP A 236 -25.69 2.63 8.45
C TRP A 236 -25.48 1.27 9.14
N MET A 237 -24.75 1.25 10.25
CA MET A 237 -24.52 0.01 11.01
C MET A 237 -25.86 -0.61 11.47
N LYS A 238 -26.80 0.20 11.96
CA LYS A 238 -28.14 -0.32 12.32
C LYS A 238 -28.88 -0.90 11.13
N PHE A 239 -28.76 -0.30 9.96
CA PHE A 239 -29.37 -0.83 8.73
C PHE A 239 -28.78 -2.21 8.39
N VAL A 240 -27.45 -2.36 8.40
CA VAL A 240 -26.78 -3.65 8.15
C VAL A 240 -27.23 -4.72 9.16
N TYR A 241 -27.15 -4.45 10.47
CA TYR A 241 -27.55 -5.42 11.50
C TYR A 241 -29.06 -5.73 11.49
N ARG A 242 -29.92 -4.78 11.11
CA ARG A 242 -31.38 -5.00 11.07
C ARG A 242 -31.78 -5.88 9.90
N ASN A 243 -31.05 -5.81 8.79
CA ASN A 243 -31.30 -6.58 7.57
C ASN A 243 -30.33 -7.75 7.43
N ARG A 244 -29.91 -8.38 8.55
CA ARG A 244 -28.98 -9.52 8.56
C ARG A 244 -29.33 -10.57 7.53
N SER A 245 -30.58 -11.06 7.49
CA SER A 245 -30.93 -12.15 6.57
C SER A 245 -30.77 -11.78 5.10
N GLN A 246 -31.05 -10.54 4.72
CA GLN A 246 -30.89 -10.05 3.36
C GLN A 246 -29.43 -9.74 3.02
N VAL A 247 -28.69 -9.15 3.96
CA VAL A 247 -27.24 -8.92 3.81
C VAL A 247 -26.50 -10.25 3.69
N THR A 248 -26.77 -11.21 4.57
CA THR A 248 -26.21 -12.58 4.51
C THR A 248 -26.55 -13.26 3.20
N ARG A 249 -27.78 -13.08 2.67
CA ARG A 249 -28.16 -13.65 1.38
C ARG A 249 -27.33 -13.08 0.23
N LEU A 250 -27.19 -11.75 0.15
CA LEU A 250 -26.34 -11.10 -0.86
C LEU A 250 -24.86 -11.52 -0.69
N ALA A 251 -24.43 -11.63 0.57
CA ALA A 251 -23.07 -12.01 0.95
C ALA A 251 -22.73 -13.48 0.69
N ARG A 252 -23.72 -14.35 0.41
CA ARG A 252 -23.55 -15.78 0.08
C ARG A 252 -22.82 -16.63 1.14
N ARG A 253 -22.48 -16.08 2.30
CA ARG A 253 -22.00 -16.83 3.46
C ARG A 253 -22.56 -16.28 4.77
N GLU A 254 -22.55 -17.15 5.77
CA GLU A 254 -22.70 -16.76 7.17
C GLU A 254 -21.57 -17.41 7.98
N SER A 255 -20.78 -16.60 8.69
CA SER A 255 -19.66 -17.07 9.50
C SER A 255 -19.78 -16.56 10.93
N GLN A 256 -19.93 -17.48 11.89
CA GLN A 256 -19.91 -17.14 13.32
C GLN A 256 -18.49 -16.95 13.87
N GLN A 257 -17.47 -17.39 13.13
CA GLN A 257 -16.08 -17.31 13.56
C GLN A 257 -15.38 -16.07 13.03
N TRP A 258 -15.72 -15.62 11.81
CA TRP A 258 -14.94 -14.59 11.09
C TRP A 258 -15.74 -13.33 10.73
N ALA A 259 -17.08 -13.40 10.75
CA ALA A 259 -17.97 -12.30 10.36
C ALA A 259 -19.31 -12.32 11.12
N ALA A 260 -19.26 -12.54 12.44
CA ALA A 260 -20.44 -12.83 13.23
C ALA A 260 -21.40 -11.63 13.33
N PHE A 261 -22.69 -11.89 13.11
CA PHE A 261 -23.76 -10.97 13.47
C PHE A 261 -24.22 -11.22 14.91
N THR A 262 -23.61 -10.52 15.88
CA THR A 262 -23.97 -10.68 17.29
C THR A 262 -25.02 -9.67 17.77
N ASP A 263 -25.82 -10.07 18.75
CA ASP A 263 -26.75 -9.17 19.43
C ASP A 263 -26.03 -8.11 20.27
N GLU A 264 -24.83 -8.41 20.76
CA GLU A 264 -23.97 -7.49 21.49
C GLU A 264 -23.57 -6.31 20.60
N ASP A 265 -22.99 -6.59 19.43
CA ASP A 265 -22.58 -5.58 18.47
C ASP A 265 -23.77 -4.76 17.99
N ARG A 266 -24.90 -5.42 17.71
CA ARG A 266 -26.14 -4.76 17.30
C ARG A 266 -26.64 -3.74 18.34
N ARG A 267 -26.39 -3.99 19.63
CA ARG A 267 -26.72 -3.07 20.74
C ARG A 267 -25.62 -2.01 20.92
N ALA A 268 -24.36 -2.37 20.65
CA ALA A 268 -23.20 -1.51 20.80
C ALA A 268 -22.98 -0.49 19.67
N VAL A 269 -23.72 -0.58 18.54
CA VAL A 269 -23.62 0.34 17.39
C VAL A 269 -23.53 1.83 17.77
N LYS A 270 -24.24 2.29 18.82
CA LYS A 270 -24.15 3.68 19.30
C LYS A 270 -22.75 4.05 19.79
N HIS A 271 -22.05 3.12 20.42
CA HIS A 271 -20.68 3.30 20.90
C HIS A 271 -19.69 3.24 19.72
N TYR A 272 -19.87 2.29 18.80
CA TYR A 272 -19.03 2.19 17.60
C TYR A 272 -19.08 3.42 16.71
N ALA A 273 -20.28 3.98 16.51
CA ALA A 273 -20.48 5.23 15.81
C ALA A 273 -19.76 6.43 16.47
N LYS A 274 -19.43 6.33 17.77
CA LYS A 274 -18.66 7.33 18.52
C LYS A 274 -17.17 7.00 18.64
N GLY A 275 -16.69 5.98 17.93
CA GLY A 275 -15.27 5.61 17.88
C GLY A 275 -14.86 4.48 18.82
N ALA A 276 -15.79 3.81 19.52
CA ALA A 276 -15.43 2.59 20.25
C ALA A 276 -15.06 1.47 19.26
N ALA A 277 -14.07 0.65 19.62
CA ALA A 277 -13.70 -0.55 18.87
C ALA A 277 -14.43 -1.78 19.43
N GLY A 278 -14.96 -2.61 18.53
CA GLY A 278 -15.53 -3.92 18.83
C GLY A 278 -14.55 -5.07 18.54
N ASN A 279 -15.06 -6.29 18.60
CA ASN A 279 -14.30 -7.47 18.16
C ASN A 279 -14.13 -7.46 16.63
N ARG A 280 -12.92 -7.74 16.14
CA ARG A 280 -12.61 -7.74 14.69
C ARG A 280 -13.35 -8.83 13.90
N TYR A 281 -13.76 -9.92 14.53
CA TYR A 281 -14.40 -11.07 13.87
C TYR A 281 -15.92 -10.97 13.77
N THR A 282 -16.41 -9.73 13.66
CA THR A 282 -17.84 -9.42 13.60
C THR A 282 -18.20 -8.95 12.19
N ALA A 283 -19.50 -8.87 11.89
CA ALA A 283 -19.99 -8.45 10.57
C ALA A 283 -19.41 -7.09 10.11
N ILE A 284 -19.17 -6.19 11.07
CA ILE A 284 -18.53 -4.89 10.84
C ILE A 284 -17.36 -4.75 11.81
N ASN A 285 -16.13 -4.92 11.32
CA ASN A 285 -14.96 -4.59 12.12
C ASN A 285 -14.83 -3.06 12.22
N THR A 286 -14.77 -2.59 13.46
CA THR A 286 -14.75 -1.16 13.83
C THR A 286 -13.42 -0.74 14.44
N GLY A 287 -12.44 -1.65 14.51
CA GLY A 287 -11.12 -1.41 15.09
C GLY A 287 -10.16 -0.65 14.18
N ASN A 288 -10.43 -0.60 12.87
CA ASN A 288 -9.58 0.12 11.92
C ASN A 288 -9.75 1.63 12.09
N GLU A 289 -8.64 2.37 12.18
CA GLU A 289 -8.66 3.81 12.45
C GLU A 289 -9.34 4.61 11.35
N ALA A 290 -9.00 4.35 10.08
CA ALA A 290 -9.50 5.13 8.93
C ALA A 290 -10.74 4.53 8.25
N THR A 291 -11.09 3.27 8.54
CA THR A 291 -12.18 2.55 7.84
C THR A 291 -13.08 1.78 8.81
N PHE A 292 -14.29 1.47 8.35
CA PHE A 292 -15.06 0.33 8.84
C PHE A 292 -14.88 -0.81 7.84
N GLU A 293 -14.80 -2.04 8.29
CA GLU A 293 -14.57 -3.18 7.39
C GLU A 293 -15.77 -4.12 7.45
N LEU A 294 -16.45 -4.27 6.31
CA LEU A 294 -17.52 -5.24 6.10
C LEU A 294 -16.91 -6.60 5.79
N ARG A 295 -17.07 -7.54 6.72
CA ARG A 295 -16.44 -8.88 6.63
C ARG A 295 -17.36 -9.97 6.12
N VAL A 296 -18.61 -9.62 5.82
CA VAL A 296 -19.71 -10.59 5.67
C VAL A 296 -19.64 -11.39 4.37
N PHE A 297 -19.00 -10.87 3.33
CA PHE A 297 -19.08 -11.43 1.98
C PHE A 297 -18.25 -12.70 1.83
N ALA A 298 -18.80 -13.69 1.14
CA ALA A 298 -18.04 -14.80 0.59
C ALA A 298 -17.08 -14.27 -0.47
N SER A 299 -15.90 -14.88 -0.56
CA SER A 299 -15.06 -14.67 -1.73
C SER A 299 -15.77 -15.16 -3.01
N SER A 300 -15.42 -14.58 -4.15
CA SER A 300 -15.91 -14.98 -5.46
C SER A 300 -14.94 -14.57 -6.57
N LEU A 301 -14.85 -15.41 -7.60
CA LEU A 301 -14.20 -15.10 -8.88
C LEU A 301 -15.23 -14.71 -9.96
N HIS A 302 -16.49 -14.50 -9.59
CA HIS A 302 -17.52 -13.96 -10.48
C HIS A 302 -17.61 -12.45 -10.30
N ALA A 303 -17.28 -11.70 -11.36
CA ALA A 303 -17.17 -10.24 -11.31
C ALA A 303 -18.46 -9.54 -10.85
N ASP A 304 -19.63 -10.06 -11.22
CA ASP A 304 -20.92 -9.53 -10.80
C ASP A 304 -21.19 -9.70 -9.30
N GLU A 305 -20.69 -10.77 -8.68
CA GLU A 305 -20.81 -10.99 -7.23
C GLU A 305 -19.91 -10.05 -6.43
N VAL A 306 -18.65 -9.89 -6.86
CA VAL A 306 -17.69 -8.95 -6.25
C VAL A 306 -18.15 -7.51 -6.43
N ALA A 307 -18.58 -7.14 -7.64
CA ALA A 307 -19.14 -5.81 -7.92
C ALA A 307 -20.41 -5.52 -7.09
N ALA A 308 -21.26 -6.52 -6.84
CA ALA A 308 -22.42 -6.35 -5.98
C ALA A 308 -22.07 -6.21 -4.49
N ALA A 309 -20.98 -6.83 -4.01
CA ALA A 309 -20.48 -6.61 -2.66
C ALA A 309 -20.01 -5.16 -2.46
N LEU A 310 -19.19 -4.65 -3.39
CA LEU A 310 -18.80 -3.22 -3.43
C LEU A 310 -20.04 -2.31 -3.57
N GLY A 311 -20.99 -2.73 -4.41
CA GLY A 311 -22.27 -2.05 -4.60
C GLY A 311 -23.05 -1.93 -3.30
N LEU A 312 -23.22 -3.01 -2.54
CA LEU A 312 -23.92 -2.97 -1.24
C LEU A 312 -23.19 -2.07 -0.25
N ALA A 313 -21.86 -2.14 -0.20
CA ALA A 313 -21.05 -1.28 0.67
C ALA A 313 -21.31 0.20 0.36
N ALA A 314 -21.15 0.64 -0.89
CA ALA A 314 -21.39 2.02 -1.28
C ALA A 314 -22.86 2.45 -1.15
N ALA A 315 -23.78 1.66 -1.71
CA ALA A 315 -25.21 1.96 -1.74
C ALA A 315 -25.79 2.08 -0.33
N SER A 316 -25.39 1.22 0.61
CA SER A 316 -25.89 1.26 1.98
C SER A 316 -25.46 2.53 2.72
N VAL A 317 -24.23 3.03 2.47
CA VAL A 317 -23.78 4.31 3.01
C VAL A 317 -24.64 5.44 2.44
N GLU A 318 -24.73 5.56 1.12
CA GLU A 318 -25.48 6.66 0.48
C GLU A 318 -26.98 6.64 0.83
N TYR A 319 -27.60 5.47 0.86
CA TYR A 319 -28.99 5.33 1.28
C TYR A 319 -29.21 5.86 2.71
N THR A 320 -28.31 5.50 3.63
CA THR A 320 -28.47 5.84 5.06
C THR A 320 -28.06 7.27 5.41
N ARG A 321 -27.39 7.98 4.49
CA ARG A 321 -27.05 9.41 4.60
C ARG A 321 -28.29 10.27 4.83
N HIS A 322 -29.36 9.98 4.09
CA HIS A 322 -30.59 10.78 4.07
C HIS A 322 -31.72 10.24 4.94
N LEU A 323 -31.49 9.16 5.70
CA LEU A 323 -32.51 8.59 6.59
C LEU A 323 -32.77 9.50 7.80
N THR A 324 -33.89 10.20 7.78
CA THR A 324 -34.38 11.01 8.92
C THR A 324 -35.22 10.16 9.89
N VAL A 325 -35.44 10.64 11.11
CA VAL A 325 -36.30 9.95 12.09
C VAL A 325 -37.71 9.69 11.53
N PRO A 326 -38.39 10.64 10.86
CA PRO A 326 -39.67 10.35 10.21
C PRO A 326 -39.58 9.26 9.14
N VAL A 327 -38.58 9.29 8.26
CA VAL A 327 -38.41 8.26 7.21
C VAL A 327 -38.19 6.88 7.84
N ILE A 328 -37.38 6.81 8.90
CA ILE A 328 -37.15 5.57 9.66
C ILE A 328 -38.45 5.06 10.30
N ALA A 329 -39.25 5.95 10.89
CA ALA A 329 -40.53 5.59 11.51
C ALA A 329 -41.54 5.02 10.51
N HIS A 330 -41.44 5.41 9.23
CA HIS A 330 -42.26 4.90 8.12
C HIS A 330 -41.59 3.75 7.34
N GLY A 331 -40.64 3.04 7.96
CA GLY A 331 -40.07 1.83 7.36
C GLY A 331 -38.81 2.04 6.53
N GLY A 332 -38.19 3.22 6.55
CA GLY A 332 -36.94 3.50 5.81
C GLY A 332 -35.73 2.65 6.20
N TRP A 333 -35.80 1.86 7.27
CA TRP A 333 -34.74 0.88 7.61
C TRP A 333 -35.00 -0.53 7.10
N THR A 334 -36.11 -0.76 6.40
CA THR A 334 -36.40 -2.07 5.82
C THR A 334 -35.56 -2.32 4.57
N TRP A 335 -35.27 -3.59 4.30
CA TRP A 335 -34.64 -4.00 3.05
C TRP A 335 -35.48 -3.62 1.81
N ALA A 336 -36.81 -3.69 1.91
CA ALA A 336 -37.70 -3.31 0.81
C ALA A 336 -37.52 -1.83 0.42
N ALA A 337 -37.50 -0.92 1.40
CA ALA A 337 -37.27 0.50 1.12
C ALA A 337 -35.87 0.78 0.53
N PHE A 338 -34.86 0.01 0.94
CA PHE A 338 -33.53 0.07 0.34
C PHE A 338 -33.53 -0.45 -1.11
N ALA A 339 -34.18 -1.59 -1.38
CA ALA A 339 -34.31 -2.15 -2.72
C ALA A 339 -35.03 -1.17 -3.67
N ASP A 340 -36.18 -0.63 -3.25
CA ASP A 340 -36.92 0.38 -4.01
C ASP A 340 -36.05 1.61 -4.31
N TRP A 341 -35.20 2.02 -3.36
CA TRP A 341 -34.25 3.10 -3.59
C TRP A 341 -33.16 2.71 -4.59
N VAL A 342 -32.54 1.53 -4.45
CA VAL A 342 -31.52 1.01 -5.39
C VAL A 342 -32.07 0.94 -6.81
N ASP A 343 -33.34 0.59 -7.00
CA ASP A 343 -34.00 0.55 -8.31
C ASP A 343 -33.98 1.90 -9.04
N THR A 344 -33.98 3.00 -8.28
CA THR A 344 -33.89 4.37 -8.81
C THR A 344 -32.47 4.85 -9.09
N GLN A 345 -31.44 4.05 -8.80
CA GLN A 345 -30.03 4.42 -8.88
C GLN A 345 -29.31 3.62 -10.00
N PRO A 346 -29.17 4.17 -11.21
CA PRO A 346 -28.57 3.47 -12.34
C PRO A 346 -27.13 2.98 -12.08
N GLN A 347 -26.38 3.70 -11.26
CA GLN A 347 -25.01 3.33 -10.89
C GLN A 347 -24.92 2.00 -10.13
N TYR A 348 -25.99 1.56 -9.46
CA TYR A 348 -26.04 0.30 -8.71
C TYR A 348 -26.74 -0.83 -9.48
N ALA A 349 -26.74 -0.78 -10.82
CA ALA A 349 -27.42 -1.78 -11.65
C ALA A 349 -26.96 -3.23 -11.39
N VAL A 350 -25.66 -3.45 -11.14
CA VAL A 350 -25.13 -4.80 -10.83
C VAL A 350 -25.64 -5.30 -9.48
N LEU A 351 -25.64 -4.44 -8.45
CA LEU A 351 -26.23 -4.75 -7.15
C LEU A 351 -27.71 -5.11 -7.28
N ARG A 352 -28.49 -4.29 -8.03
CA ARG A 352 -29.91 -4.55 -8.27
C ARG A 352 -30.14 -5.92 -8.89
N ALA A 353 -29.42 -6.24 -9.97
CA ALA A 353 -29.55 -7.53 -10.64
C ALA A 353 -29.29 -8.70 -9.69
N GLN A 354 -28.25 -8.60 -8.84
CA GLN A 354 -27.95 -9.63 -7.84
C GLN A 354 -29.04 -9.73 -6.74
N MET A 355 -29.60 -8.60 -6.30
CA MET A 355 -30.71 -8.57 -5.35
C MET A 355 -31.96 -9.26 -5.92
N GLU A 356 -32.27 -9.06 -7.20
CA GLU A 356 -33.39 -9.69 -7.90
C GLU A 356 -33.19 -11.20 -8.04
N VAL A 357 -32.03 -11.64 -8.54
CA VAL A 357 -31.69 -13.06 -8.73
C VAL A 357 -31.82 -13.83 -7.41
N LEU A 358 -31.27 -13.28 -6.33
CA LEU A 358 -31.30 -13.93 -5.01
C LEU A 358 -32.67 -13.84 -4.32
N ALA A 359 -33.52 -12.88 -4.70
CA ALA A 359 -34.91 -12.85 -4.25
C ALA A 359 -35.74 -13.97 -4.91
N CYS A 360 -35.46 -14.29 -6.19
CA CYS A 360 -36.16 -15.32 -6.95
C CYS A 360 -35.68 -16.76 -6.65
N ALA A 361 -34.48 -16.95 -6.09
CA ALA A 361 -33.92 -18.26 -5.77
C ALA A 361 -34.55 -18.94 -4.53
N CYS A 362 -35.72 -18.48 -4.06
CA CYS A 362 -36.41 -18.95 -2.86
C CYS A 362 -37.47 -20.02 -3.14
#